data_AF-A0A1H6AVY0-F1
#
_entry.id   AF-A0A1H6AVY0-F1
#
_cell.length_a   1.000
_cell.length_b   1.000
_cell.length_c   1.000
_cell.angle_alpha   90.00
_cell.angle_beta   90.00
_cell.angle_gamma   90.00
#
_symmetry.space_group_name_H-M   'P 1'
#
loop_
_entity.id
_entity.type
_entity.pdbx_description
1 polymer ?
#
loop_
_entity_poly.entity_id
_entity_poly.type
_entity_poly.pdbx_seq_one_letter_code
_entity_poly.pdbx_strand_id
1 'polypeptide(L)'
;MRDGLADLWRDKWWRMYDRDPITTWVSGSIALLGDAAHPPLRYLAQGAIMAIEDGWLLAEHAARNRGAGGAVDWAAALDAYQAVRPEHCRRVVTTSRAWDRLWHLDGPARLRRNALLGARGTDDYACVDRLYGPTALFPGEEPEMFRPIPLDPAAPPQGAAPKPPSVGGRRARGGQAACWAARVRAMSMIMSSWPPTRWRRPHSMRMARTSTP
;
A
#
# COMPACT_ATOMS: atom_id res chain seq x y z
N MET A 1 -5.67 31.94 5.54
CA MET A 1 -5.02 30.77 6.20
C MET A 1 -5.23 30.75 7.72
N ARG A 2 -5.26 31.89 8.43
CA ARG A 2 -5.49 31.92 9.89
C ARG A 2 -6.92 31.52 10.30
N ASP A 3 -7.93 31.86 9.50
CA ASP A 3 -9.33 31.62 9.88
C ASP A 3 -9.71 30.12 9.88
N GLY A 4 -9.08 29.31 9.03
CA GLY A 4 -9.27 27.86 8.99
C GLY A 4 -8.67 27.11 10.19
N LEU A 5 -7.93 27.78 11.09
CA LEU A 5 -7.41 27.15 12.31
C LEU A 5 -8.53 26.81 13.30
N ALA A 6 -9.69 27.47 13.22
CA ALA A 6 -10.86 27.18 14.04
C ALA A 6 -11.55 25.86 13.64
N ASP A 7 -11.40 25.44 12.37
CA ASP A 7 -12.04 24.24 11.83
C ASP A 7 -11.20 22.97 11.99
N LEU A 8 -9.93 23.09 12.40
CA LEU A 8 -9.06 21.94 12.63
C LEU A 8 -9.45 21.23 13.93
N TRP A 9 -9.63 19.91 13.85
CA TRP A 9 -9.76 19.06 15.03
C TRP A 9 -8.46 19.08 15.84
N ARG A 10 -8.57 19.48 17.12
CA ARG A 10 -7.43 19.55 18.07
C ARG A 10 -7.59 18.59 19.25
N ASP A 11 -8.77 18.00 19.39
CA ASP A 11 -9.14 17.05 20.43
C ASP A 11 -8.74 15.61 20.09
N LYS A 12 -8.36 15.33 18.84
CA LYS A 12 -8.00 13.99 18.35
C LYS A 12 -6.65 13.98 17.65
N TRP A 13 -5.82 13.01 18.03
CA TRP A 13 -4.56 12.74 17.36
C TRP A 13 -4.31 11.23 17.29
N TRP A 14 -3.64 10.80 16.22
CA TRP A 14 -3.25 9.41 16.02
C TRP A 14 -1.73 9.30 16.14
N ARG A 15 -1.30 8.65 17.22
CA ARG A 15 0.10 8.24 17.39
C ARG A 15 0.43 7.20 16.31
N MET A 16 1.57 7.40 15.66
CA MET A 16 2.03 6.51 14.61
C MET A 16 2.75 5.32 15.22
N TYR A 17 2.24 4.13 14.95
CA TYR A 17 2.87 2.87 15.28
C TYR A 17 2.88 1.99 14.03
N ASP A 18 3.95 1.22 13.86
CA ASP A 18 4.02 0.12 12.92
C ASP A 18 4.50 -1.14 13.65
N ARG A 19 4.70 -2.25 12.91
CA ARG A 19 5.28 -3.47 13.45
C ARG A 19 6.41 -3.95 12.57
N ASP A 20 7.33 -4.70 13.16
CA ASP A 20 8.34 -5.40 12.39
C ASP A 20 7.69 -6.46 11.49
N PRO A 21 8.13 -6.58 10.23
CA PRO A 21 7.52 -7.52 9.29
C PRO A 21 7.66 -8.97 9.76
N ILE A 22 6.54 -9.69 9.71
CA ILE A 22 6.47 -11.13 9.98
C ILE A 22 6.43 -11.91 8.66
N THR A 23 7.05 -13.10 8.65
CA THR A 23 7.16 -13.95 7.45
C THR A 23 6.07 -15.02 7.36
N THR A 24 5.43 -15.37 8.47
CA THR A 24 4.39 -16.40 8.54
C THR A 24 3.04 -15.75 8.79
N TRP A 25 2.14 -15.84 7.81
CA TRP A 25 0.81 -15.19 7.88
C TRP A 25 -0.32 -16.21 7.95
N VAL A 26 -0.05 -17.46 7.58
CA VAL A 26 -1.00 -18.56 7.53
C VAL A 26 -0.66 -19.59 8.60
N SER A 27 -1.68 -20.05 9.30
CA SER A 27 -1.61 -21.16 10.25
C SER A 27 -2.86 -22.02 10.09
N GLY A 28 -2.72 -23.19 9.46
CA GLY A 28 -3.85 -24.05 9.10
C GLY A 28 -4.82 -23.32 8.17
N SER A 29 -6.08 -23.19 8.58
CA SER A 29 -7.12 -22.50 7.80
C SER A 29 -7.28 -21.01 8.14
N ILE A 30 -6.34 -20.42 8.89
CA ILE A 30 -6.37 -19.03 9.30
C ILE A 30 -5.28 -18.26 8.57
N ALA A 31 -5.63 -17.11 8.00
CA ALA A 31 -4.69 -16.19 7.34
C ALA A 31 -4.85 -14.77 7.89
N LEU A 32 -3.73 -14.08 8.09
CA LEU A 32 -3.68 -12.66 8.46
C LEU A 32 -3.67 -11.78 7.20
N LEU A 33 -4.50 -10.72 7.21
CA LEU A 33 -4.61 -9.74 6.12
C LEU A 33 -4.62 -8.31 6.69
N GLY A 34 -4.29 -7.32 5.86
CA GLY A 34 -4.31 -5.91 6.24
C GLY A 34 -3.40 -5.57 7.43
N ASP A 35 -3.80 -4.60 8.24
CA ASP A 35 -3.03 -4.14 9.41
C ASP A 35 -2.81 -5.23 10.48
N ALA A 36 -3.54 -6.35 10.44
CA ALA A 36 -3.26 -7.50 11.30
C ALA A 36 -1.96 -8.22 10.91
N ALA A 37 -1.60 -8.19 9.63
CA ALA A 37 -0.39 -8.82 9.08
C ALA A 37 0.74 -7.81 8.85
N HIS A 38 0.43 -6.61 8.36
CA HIS A 38 1.43 -5.68 7.82
C HIS A 38 1.13 -4.19 8.07
N PRO A 39 0.92 -3.76 9.33
CA PRO A 39 0.58 -2.37 9.62
C PRO A 39 1.76 -1.43 9.27
N PRO A 40 1.67 -0.57 8.23
CA PRO A 40 2.76 0.29 7.83
C PRO A 40 2.65 1.69 8.46
N LEU A 41 3.75 2.44 8.45
CA LEU A 41 3.65 3.89 8.60
C LEU A 41 2.94 4.51 7.38
N ARG A 42 2.27 5.64 7.58
CA ARG A 42 1.43 6.30 6.55
C ARG A 42 2.19 7.03 5.44
N TYR A 43 3.53 7.04 5.45
CA TYR A 43 4.34 7.85 4.53
C TYR A 43 4.21 7.47 3.05
N LEU A 44 3.82 6.23 2.76
CA LEU A 44 3.53 5.77 1.40
C LEU A 44 2.04 5.77 1.05
N ALA A 45 1.15 6.01 2.02
CA ALA A 45 -0.30 5.89 1.88
C ALA A 45 -0.77 4.52 1.33
N GLN A 46 -0.04 3.43 1.60
CA GLN A 46 -0.33 2.10 1.05
C GLN A 46 -1.06 1.13 1.99
N GLY A 47 -1.30 1.46 3.27
CA GLY A 47 -1.91 0.49 4.21
C GLY A 47 -3.25 -0.09 3.72
N ALA A 48 -4.18 0.79 3.37
CA ALA A 48 -5.47 0.37 2.82
C ALA A 48 -5.35 -0.33 1.45
N ILE A 49 -4.37 0.09 0.63
CA ILE A 49 -4.14 -0.49 -0.69
C ILE A 49 -3.63 -1.92 -0.55
N MET A 50 -2.68 -2.18 0.35
CA MET A 50 -2.18 -3.53 0.63
C MET A 50 -3.29 -4.45 1.13
N ALA A 51 -4.21 -3.96 1.96
CA ALA A 51 -5.37 -4.75 2.40
C ALA A 51 -6.32 -5.11 1.23
N ILE A 52 -6.50 -4.21 0.27
CA ILE A 52 -7.28 -4.47 -0.95
C ILE A 52 -6.57 -5.51 -1.83
N GLU A 53 -5.26 -5.37 -2.01
CA GLU A 53 -4.45 -6.33 -2.75
C GLU A 53 -4.47 -7.73 -2.12
N ASP A 54 -4.46 -7.83 -0.79
CA ASP A 54 -4.57 -9.11 -0.10
C ASP A 54 -5.87 -9.81 -0.46
N GLY A 55 -6.99 -9.08 -0.44
CA GLY A 55 -8.30 -9.62 -0.79
C GLY A 55 -8.37 -10.07 -2.25
N TRP A 56 -7.81 -9.27 -3.17
CA TRP A 56 -7.72 -9.64 -4.58
C TRP A 56 -6.86 -10.90 -4.78
N LEU A 57 -5.67 -10.95 -4.18
CA LEU A 57 -4.73 -12.05 -4.36
C LEU A 57 -5.27 -13.37 -3.78
N LEU A 58 -5.89 -13.31 -2.60
CA LEU A 58 -6.57 -14.46 -2.01
C LEU A 58 -7.71 -14.97 -2.90
N ALA A 59 -8.50 -14.07 -3.49
CA ALA A 59 -9.58 -14.44 -4.41
C ALA A 59 -9.05 -15.11 -5.70
N GLU A 60 -7.96 -14.58 -6.26
CA GLU A 60 -7.30 -15.16 -7.45
C GLU A 60 -6.75 -16.56 -7.16
N HIS A 61 -6.07 -16.77 -6.03
CA HIS A 61 -5.59 -18.10 -5.66
C HIS A 61 -6.72 -19.06 -5.32
N ALA A 62 -7.79 -18.61 -4.68
CA ALA A 62 -8.98 -19.44 -4.46
C ALA A 62 -9.65 -19.85 -5.78
N ALA A 63 -9.71 -18.95 -6.77
CA ALA A 63 -10.25 -19.26 -8.09
C ALA A 63 -9.38 -20.27 -8.85
N ARG A 64 -8.04 -20.13 -8.79
CA ARG A 64 -7.11 -21.07 -9.44
C ARG A 64 -7.10 -22.47 -8.82
N ASN A 65 -7.30 -22.55 -7.51
CA ASN A 65 -7.34 -23.80 -6.77
C ASN A 65 -8.78 -24.36 -6.67
N ARG A 66 -9.68 -23.93 -7.56
CA ARG A 66 -11.03 -24.47 -7.66
C ARG A 66 -11.06 -25.65 -8.63
N GLY A 67 -11.45 -26.83 -8.13
CA GLY A 67 -11.63 -28.03 -8.95
C GLY A 67 -12.91 -27.99 -9.80
N ALA A 68 -13.04 -28.97 -10.70
CA ALA A 68 -14.22 -29.10 -11.59
C ALA A 68 -15.56 -29.23 -10.84
N GLY A 69 -15.54 -29.76 -9.62
CA GLY A 69 -16.69 -29.84 -8.72
C GLY A 69 -17.04 -28.54 -7.97
N GLY A 70 -16.33 -27.43 -8.25
CA GLY A 70 -16.57 -26.13 -7.61
C GLY A 70 -15.96 -25.95 -6.21
N ALA A 71 -15.48 -27.03 -5.59
CA ALA A 71 -14.75 -26.97 -4.33
C ALA A 71 -13.37 -26.33 -4.50
N VAL A 72 -12.97 -25.48 -3.55
CA VAL A 72 -11.67 -24.82 -3.51
C VAL A 72 -10.74 -25.59 -2.59
N ASP A 73 -9.53 -25.91 -3.07
CA ASP A 73 -8.43 -26.34 -2.21
C ASP A 73 -7.86 -25.12 -1.48
N TRP A 74 -8.37 -24.90 -0.26
CA TRP A 74 -7.96 -23.79 0.57
C TRP A 74 -6.53 -23.91 1.09
N ALA A 75 -6.01 -25.12 1.28
CA ALA A 75 -4.62 -25.29 1.72
C ALA A 75 -3.67 -24.76 0.64
N ALA A 76 -3.86 -25.20 -0.60
CA ALA A 76 -3.07 -24.72 -1.73
C ALA A 76 -3.25 -23.21 -2.00
N ALA A 77 -4.48 -22.68 -1.86
CA ALA A 77 -4.75 -21.26 -2.03
C ALA A 77 -4.05 -20.38 -0.98
N LEU A 78 -4.09 -20.81 0.29
CA LEU A 78 -3.46 -20.09 1.40
C LEU A 78 -1.93 -20.18 1.35
N ASP A 79 -1.37 -21.33 0.96
CA ASP A 79 0.06 -21.49 0.75
C ASP A 79 0.58 -20.57 -0.36
N ALA A 80 -0.16 -20.47 -1.47
CA ALA A 80 0.18 -19.56 -2.56
C ALA A 80 0.08 -18.08 -2.12
N TYR A 81 -0.93 -17.72 -1.33
CA TYR A 81 -1.05 -16.40 -0.73
C TYR A 81 0.15 -16.06 0.19
N GLN A 82 0.54 -16.99 1.07
CA GLN A 82 1.70 -16.84 1.96
C GLN A 82 3.02 -16.75 1.18
N ALA A 83 3.15 -17.39 0.02
CA ALA A 83 4.38 -17.34 -0.76
C ALA A 83 4.69 -15.94 -1.32
N VAL A 84 3.67 -15.09 -1.50
CA VAL A 84 3.81 -13.80 -2.20
C VAL A 84 3.75 -12.60 -1.27
N ARG A 85 2.71 -12.52 -0.42
CA ARG A 85 2.38 -11.28 0.29
C ARG A 85 3.35 -10.86 1.40
N PRO A 86 3.93 -11.77 2.21
CA PRO A 86 4.88 -11.38 3.25
C PRO A 86 6.04 -10.55 2.72
N GLU A 87 6.66 -10.97 1.61
CA GLU A 87 7.78 -10.24 1.02
C GLU A 87 7.34 -8.89 0.43
N HIS A 88 6.23 -8.88 -0.31
CA HIS A 88 5.68 -7.65 -0.89
C HIS A 88 5.41 -6.58 0.18
N CYS A 89 4.62 -6.93 1.21
CA CYS A 89 4.25 -5.99 2.25
C CYS A 89 5.45 -5.62 3.15
N ARG A 90 6.38 -6.55 3.41
CA ARG A 90 7.65 -6.23 4.09
C ARG A 90 8.39 -5.10 3.39
N ARG A 91 8.49 -5.13 2.06
CA ARG A 91 9.14 -4.07 1.28
C ARG A 91 8.42 -2.75 1.41
N VAL A 92 7.09 -2.73 1.41
CA VAL A 92 6.30 -1.50 1.59
C VAL A 92 6.50 -0.93 3.00
N VAL A 93 6.38 -1.75 4.05
CA VAL A 93 6.59 -1.34 5.45
C VAL A 93 7.99 -0.75 5.66
N THR A 94 9.03 -1.49 5.26
CA THR A 94 10.43 -1.06 5.40
C THR A 94 10.73 0.20 4.59
N THR A 95 10.13 0.33 3.40
CA THR A 95 10.27 1.55 2.60
C THR A 95 9.55 2.72 3.22
N SER A 96 8.38 2.52 3.83
CA SER A 96 7.67 3.58 4.54
C SER A 96 8.51 4.16 5.68
N ARG A 97 9.25 3.31 6.41
CA ARG A 97 10.25 3.75 7.41
C ARG A 97 11.42 4.52 6.79
N ALA A 98 11.84 4.17 5.57
CA ALA A 98 12.89 4.93 4.88
C ALA A 98 12.39 6.31 4.42
N TRP A 99 11.14 6.39 3.93
CA TRP A 99 10.50 7.65 3.55
C TRP A 99 10.24 8.57 4.75
N ASP A 100 9.85 8.01 5.89
CA ASP A 100 9.76 8.72 7.16
C ASP A 100 11.07 9.49 7.47
N ARG A 101 12.18 8.75 7.47
CA ARG A 101 13.51 9.32 7.72
C ARG A 101 13.89 10.36 6.68
N LEU A 102 13.62 10.10 5.39
CA LEU A 102 13.91 11.02 4.30
C LEU A 102 13.16 12.36 4.45
N TRP A 103 11.90 12.31 4.88
CA TRP A 103 11.07 13.50 5.02
C TRP A 103 11.51 14.39 6.18
N HIS A 104 11.94 13.76 7.29
CA HIS A 104 12.33 14.44 8.53
C HIS A 104 13.83 14.75 8.64
N LEU A 105 14.59 14.66 7.55
CA LEU A 105 15.99 15.10 7.55
C LEU A 105 16.09 16.59 7.89
N ASP A 106 17.12 16.94 8.67
CA ASP A 106 17.46 18.32 9.00
C ASP A 106 18.91 18.67 8.62
N GLY A 107 19.27 19.95 8.74
CA GLY A 107 20.63 20.45 8.52
C GLY A 107 21.16 20.19 7.10
N PRO A 108 22.46 19.85 6.94
CA PRO A 108 23.07 19.58 5.64
C PRO A 108 22.40 18.44 4.86
N ALA A 109 21.92 17.39 5.55
CA ALA A 109 21.24 16.26 4.91
C ALA A 109 19.90 16.70 4.26
N ARG A 110 19.17 17.63 4.89
CA ARG A 110 17.97 18.24 4.32
C ARG A 110 18.27 19.00 3.02
N LEU A 111 19.33 19.80 3.01
CA LEU A 111 19.74 20.56 1.83
C LEU A 111 20.12 19.63 0.68
N ARG A 112 20.84 18.54 0.96
CA ARG A 112 21.18 17.52 -0.03
C ARG A 112 19.95 16.82 -0.58
N ARG A 113 19.01 16.41 0.29
CA ARG A 113 17.72 15.85 -0.12
C ARG A 113 16.95 16.80 -1.04
N ASN A 114 16.88 18.08 -0.69
CA ASN A 114 16.17 19.08 -1.48
C ASN A 114 16.80 19.25 -2.87
N ALA A 115 18.13 19.28 -2.95
CA ALA A 115 18.85 19.34 -4.22
C ALA A 115 18.61 18.09 -5.07
N LEU A 116 18.68 16.89 -4.47
CA LEU A 116 18.44 15.62 -5.17
C LEU A 116 17.01 15.52 -5.71
N LEU A 117 16.00 15.85 -4.90
CA LEU A 117 14.60 15.81 -5.34
C LEU A 117 14.30 16.92 -6.37
N GLY A 118 14.90 18.10 -6.24
CA GLY A 118 14.70 19.22 -7.16
C GLY A 118 15.37 19.02 -8.52
N ALA A 119 16.48 18.27 -8.58
CA ALA A 119 17.16 17.94 -9.83
C ALA A 119 16.53 16.76 -10.59
N ARG A 120 15.57 16.07 -9.98
CA ARG A 120 14.99 14.85 -10.53
C ARG A 120 14.03 15.16 -11.67
N GLY A 121 14.14 14.40 -12.76
CA GLY A 121 13.18 14.47 -13.86
C GLY A 121 11.78 14.06 -13.38
N THR A 122 10.76 14.78 -13.83
CA THR A 122 9.35 14.46 -13.51
C THR A 122 8.86 13.20 -14.22
N ASP A 123 9.60 12.73 -15.22
CA ASP A 123 9.39 11.49 -15.96
C ASP A 123 10.21 10.29 -15.41
N ASP A 124 10.97 10.49 -14.33
CA ASP A 124 11.69 9.41 -13.65
C ASP A 124 10.79 8.69 -12.63
N TYR A 125 10.24 7.56 -13.06
CA TYR A 125 9.39 6.70 -12.25
C TYR A 125 10.14 5.62 -11.47
N ALA A 126 11.48 5.57 -11.54
CA ALA A 126 12.26 4.44 -11.01
C ALA A 126 12.06 4.19 -9.50
N CYS A 127 11.65 5.20 -8.71
CA CYS A 127 11.38 5.01 -7.28
C CYS A 127 9.92 4.66 -6.95
N VAL A 128 9.00 4.80 -7.90
CA VAL A 128 7.55 4.61 -7.69
C VAL A 128 6.98 3.45 -8.50
N ASP A 129 7.62 3.05 -9.60
CA ASP A 129 7.14 2.00 -10.50
C ASP A 129 6.87 0.68 -9.79
N ARG A 130 7.72 0.28 -8.85
CA ARG A 130 7.49 -0.96 -8.09
C ARG A 130 6.29 -0.88 -7.13
N LEU A 131 5.92 0.32 -6.70
CA LEU A 131 4.84 0.54 -5.73
C LEU A 131 3.48 0.63 -6.43
N TYR A 132 3.46 1.25 -7.61
CA TYR A 132 2.24 1.44 -8.41
C TYR A 132 2.17 0.55 -9.65
N GLY A 133 3.12 -0.38 -9.78
CA GLY A 133 3.15 -1.38 -10.82
C GLY A 133 2.08 -2.47 -10.62
N PRO A 134 2.06 -3.49 -11.48
CA PRO A 134 1.21 -4.64 -11.29
C PRO A 134 1.49 -5.34 -9.95
N THR A 135 0.44 -5.69 -9.22
CA THR A 135 0.57 -6.51 -8.00
C THR A 135 0.99 -7.91 -8.40
N ALA A 136 2.11 -8.38 -7.87
CA ALA A 136 2.62 -9.72 -8.12
C ALA A 136 1.63 -10.76 -7.60
N LEU A 137 1.41 -11.79 -8.40
CA LEU A 137 0.51 -12.89 -8.10
C LEU A 137 1.28 -14.18 -7.84
N PHE A 138 2.52 -14.26 -8.31
CA PHE A 138 3.49 -15.29 -7.97
C PHE A 138 4.80 -14.65 -7.49
N PRO A 139 5.62 -15.36 -6.69
CA PRO A 139 6.85 -14.78 -6.13
C PRO A 139 7.83 -14.27 -7.19
N GLY A 140 7.87 -14.92 -8.36
CA GLY A 140 8.74 -14.51 -9.48
C GLY A 140 8.30 -13.24 -10.22
N GLU A 141 7.10 -12.72 -9.95
CA GLU A 141 6.57 -11.49 -10.55
C GLU A 141 6.88 -10.26 -9.69
N GLU A 142 7.40 -10.45 -8.48
CA GLU A 142 7.70 -9.36 -7.57
C GLU A 142 8.86 -8.52 -8.13
N PRO A 143 8.66 -7.20 -8.36
CA PRO A 143 9.67 -6.35 -8.99
C PRO A 143 10.93 -6.24 -8.12
N GLU A 144 12.07 -5.91 -8.72
CA GLU A 144 13.29 -5.68 -7.94
C GLU A 144 13.12 -4.51 -6.96
N MET A 145 13.74 -4.61 -5.78
CA MET A 145 13.74 -3.53 -4.82
C MET A 145 14.55 -2.35 -5.38
N PHE A 146 14.02 -1.13 -5.24
CA PHE A 146 14.72 0.06 -5.72
C PHE A 146 16.08 0.19 -5.03
N ARG A 147 17.09 0.64 -5.79
CA ARG A 147 18.41 0.93 -5.25
C ARG A 147 18.35 2.19 -4.38
N PRO A 148 18.74 2.14 -3.09
CA PRO A 148 18.78 3.33 -2.26
C PRO A 148 19.76 4.37 -2.82
N ILE A 149 19.32 5.63 -2.89
CA ILE A 149 20.19 6.74 -3.28
C ILE A 149 21.00 7.15 -2.03
N PRO A 150 22.34 7.12 -2.07
CA PRO A 150 23.15 7.55 -0.94
C PRO A 150 22.91 9.03 -0.64
N LEU A 151 22.71 9.35 0.65
CA LEU A 151 22.59 10.72 1.13
C LEU A 151 23.86 11.22 1.80
N ASP A 152 24.91 10.39 1.84
CA ASP A 152 26.22 10.72 2.40
C ASP A 152 26.93 11.78 1.53
N PRO A 153 27.49 12.86 2.11
CA PRO A 153 28.23 13.87 1.38
C PRO A 153 29.44 13.35 0.57
N ALA A 154 30.01 12.20 0.92
CA ALA A 154 31.13 11.61 0.19
C ALA A 154 30.73 10.80 -1.07
N ALA A 155 29.43 10.55 -1.27
CA ALA A 155 28.96 9.78 -2.42
C ALA A 155 28.90 10.67 -3.68
N PRO A 156 29.57 10.29 -4.80
CA PRO A 156 29.46 11.04 -6.04
C PRO A 156 27.99 11.09 -6.48
N PRO A 157 27.50 12.22 -7.04
CA PRO A 157 26.18 12.25 -7.65
C PRO A 157 26.18 11.20 -8.76
N GLN A 158 25.43 10.11 -8.58
CA GLN A 158 25.32 9.10 -9.62
C GLN A 158 24.61 9.76 -10.80
N GLY A 159 25.33 9.84 -11.93
CA GLY A 159 24.75 10.24 -13.20
C GLY A 159 23.51 9.41 -13.45
N ALA A 160 22.47 10.06 -13.97
CA ALA A 160 21.27 9.39 -14.46
C ALA A 160 21.70 8.11 -15.18
N ALA A 161 21.18 6.96 -14.72
CA ALA A 161 21.39 5.71 -15.45
C ALA A 161 21.07 5.98 -16.92
N PRO A 162 21.93 5.57 -17.88
CA PRO A 162 21.64 5.79 -19.28
C PRO A 162 20.26 5.22 -19.55
N LYS A 163 19.38 6.08 -20.09
CA LYS A 163 18.02 5.72 -20.47
C LYS A 163 18.12 4.40 -21.24
N PRO A 164 17.45 3.30 -20.81
CA PRO A 164 17.47 2.09 -21.60
C PRO A 164 17.05 2.48 -23.02
N PRO A 165 17.71 1.95 -24.07
CA PRO A 165 17.40 2.32 -25.44
C PRO A 165 15.89 2.26 -25.58
N SER A 166 15.29 3.35 -26.07
CA SER A 166 13.87 3.40 -26.34
C SER A 166 13.59 2.24 -27.29
N VAL A 167 13.12 1.12 -26.75
CA VAL A 167 12.61 0.03 -27.56
C VAL A 167 11.44 0.67 -28.28
N GLY A 168 11.64 0.95 -29.57
CA GLY A 168 10.62 1.35 -30.53
C GLY A 168 9.63 0.19 -30.68
N GLY A 169 8.92 -0.09 -29.62
CA GLY A 169 7.84 -1.05 -29.53
C GLY A 169 6.68 -0.28 -28.96
N ARG A 170 5.60 -0.17 -29.72
CA ARG A 170 4.30 0.29 -29.26
C ARG A 170 3.89 -0.49 -28.01
N ARG A 171 4.34 -0.11 -26.82
CA ARG A 171 3.74 -0.57 -25.57
C ARG A 171 2.42 0.18 -25.45
N ALA A 172 1.34 -0.57 -25.58
CA ALA A 172 -0.02 -0.06 -25.53
C ALA A 172 -0.19 0.81 -24.27
N ARG A 173 -0.42 2.11 -24.48
CA ARG A 173 -0.83 3.08 -23.46
C ARG A 173 -2.15 2.73 -22.76
N GLY A 174 -2.73 1.56 -23.05
CA GLY A 174 -3.97 1.07 -22.45
C GLY A 174 -3.78 0.18 -21.22
N GLY A 175 -2.60 -0.38 -20.93
CA GLY A 175 -2.47 -1.43 -19.91
C GLY A 175 -2.67 -0.97 -18.46
N GLN A 176 -2.02 0.13 -18.06
CA GLN A 176 -2.07 0.61 -16.67
C GLN A 176 -3.40 1.31 -16.35
N ALA A 177 -3.93 2.10 -17.30
CA ALA A 177 -5.26 2.69 -17.19
C ALA A 177 -6.38 1.65 -17.23
N ALA A 178 -6.26 0.58 -18.04
CA ALA A 178 -7.21 -0.52 -18.04
C ALA A 178 -7.11 -1.37 -16.78
N CYS A 179 -5.92 -1.57 -16.21
CA CYS A 179 -5.74 -2.28 -14.94
C CYS A 179 -6.34 -1.48 -13.77
N TRP A 180 -6.14 -0.16 -13.74
CA TRP A 180 -6.79 0.74 -12.77
C TRP A 180 -8.31 0.77 -12.97
N ALA A 181 -8.80 0.90 -14.21
CA ALA A 181 -10.24 0.87 -14.52
C ALA A 181 -10.89 -0.49 -14.21
N ALA A 182 -10.16 -1.60 -14.39
CA ALA A 182 -10.60 -2.93 -14.01
C ALA A 182 -10.68 -3.08 -12.48
N ARG A 183 -9.72 -2.53 -11.73
CA ARG A 183 -9.75 -2.46 -10.25
C ARG A 183 -10.92 -1.62 -9.75
N VAL A 184 -11.19 -0.46 -10.35
CA VAL A 184 -12.35 0.40 -10.01
C VAL A 184 -13.68 -0.29 -10.38
N ARG A 185 -13.74 -1.01 -11.51
CA ARG A 185 -14.94 -1.78 -11.89
C ARG A 185 -15.19 -2.97 -10.98
N ALA A 186 -14.15 -3.71 -10.59
CA ALA A 186 -14.26 -4.81 -9.63
C ALA A 186 -14.75 -4.28 -8.27
N MET A 187 -14.27 -3.11 -7.83
CA MET A 187 -14.72 -2.45 -6.61
C MET A 187 -16.18 -2.00 -6.71
N SER A 188 -16.60 -1.44 -7.84
CA SER A 188 -18.00 -1.10 -8.09
C SER A 188 -18.89 -2.34 -8.05
N MET A 189 -18.48 -3.46 -8.64
CA MET A 189 -19.24 -4.73 -8.60
C MET A 189 -19.33 -5.33 -7.19
N ILE A 190 -18.26 -5.27 -6.40
CA ILE A 190 -18.23 -5.76 -5.01
C ILE A 190 -19.08 -4.88 -4.10
N MET A 191 -19.05 -3.56 -4.27
CA MET A 191 -19.88 -2.63 -3.48
C MET A 191 -21.36 -2.69 -3.88
N SER A 192 -21.65 -3.03 -5.14
CA SER A 192 -23.02 -3.19 -5.65
C SER A 192 -23.70 -4.48 -5.21
N SER A 193 -22.94 -5.50 -4.80
CA SER A 193 -23.47 -6.78 -4.32
C SER A 193 -23.76 -6.80 -2.82
N TRP A 194 -23.42 -5.72 -2.10
CA TRP A 194 -23.78 -5.56 -0.70
C TRP A 194 -25.23 -5.08 -0.58
N PRO A 195 -26.10 -5.74 0.22
CA PRO A 195 -27.43 -5.21 0.50
C PRO A 195 -27.29 -3.81 1.14
N PRO A 196 -28.17 -2.85 0.82
CA PRO A 196 -28.08 -1.49 1.35
C PRO A 196 -28.14 -1.56 2.89
N THR A 197 -26.99 -1.37 3.53
CA THR A 197 -26.90 -1.36 4.98
C THR A 197 -27.60 -0.09 5.46
N ARG A 198 -28.79 -0.26 6.05
CA ARG A 198 -29.53 0.80 6.74
C ARG A 198 -28.71 1.23 7.95
N TRP A 199 -27.81 2.19 7.77
CA TRP A 199 -27.18 2.90 8.88
C TRP A 199 -28.28 3.66 9.63
N ARG A 200 -28.85 3.04 10.68
CA ARG A 200 -29.63 3.79 11.67
C ARG A 200 -28.68 4.77 12.33
N ARG A 201 -28.99 6.07 12.22
CA ARG A 201 -28.33 7.11 13.01
C ARG A 201 -28.42 6.73 14.50
N PRO A 202 -27.35 6.86 15.30
CA PRO A 202 -27.46 6.71 16.75
C PRO A 202 -28.49 7.72 17.26
N HIS A 203 -29.46 7.24 18.04
CA HIS A 203 -30.40 8.13 18.72
C HIS A 203 -29.62 9.06 19.65
N SER A 204 -29.97 10.33 19.64
CA SER A 204 -29.50 11.32 20.60
C SER A 204 -29.84 10.84 22.02
N MET A 205 -28.81 10.46 22.77
CA MET A 205 -28.95 10.14 24.19
C MET A 205 -29.14 11.46 24.94
N ARG A 206 -30.41 11.81 25.17
CA ARG A 206 -30.83 12.92 26.03
C ARG A 206 -30.42 12.55 27.46
N MET A 207 -29.41 13.24 28.01
CA MET A 207 -29.07 13.07 29.43
C MET A 207 -30.26 13.47 30.30
N ALA A 208 -30.83 12.50 31.01
CA ALA A 208 -31.73 12.73 32.11
C ALA A 208 -30.94 13.35 33.26
N ARG A 209 -31.29 14.59 33.65
CA ARG A 209 -30.88 15.15 34.93
C ARG A 209 -31.73 14.46 35.99
N THR A 210 -31.10 13.59 36.77
CA THR A 210 -31.66 13.12 38.04
C THR A 210 -31.47 14.24 39.07
N SER A 211 -32.60 14.81 39.49
CA SER A 211 -32.74 15.62 40.69
C SER A 211 -32.92 14.71 41.90
N THR A 212 -32.11 14.89 42.94
CA THR A 212 -32.41 14.48 44.33
C THR A 212 -31.40 15.10 45.29
N PRO A 213 -31.75 15.22 46.58
CA PRO A 213 -32.90 15.91 47.17
C PRO A 213 -32.48 17.24 47.82
#